data_AF-A0A4Y2H7W1-F1
#
_entry.id   AF-A0A4Y2H7W1-F1
#
_cell.length_a   1.000
_cell.length_b   1.000
_cell.length_c   1.000
_cell.angle_alpha   90.00
_cell.angle_beta   90.00
_cell.angle_gamma   90.00
#
_symmetry.space_group_name_H-M   'P 1'
#
loop_
_entity.id
_entity.type
_entity.pdbx_description
1 polymer ?
#
loop_
_entity_poly.entity_id
_entity_poly.type
_entity_poly.pdbx_seq_one_letter_code
_entity_poly.pdbx_strand_id
1 'polypeptide(L)'
;MKNEIQSHVESKVGEVKDHVNSCIEKIEDVQSVKREIGEPELKYSRPTVKSLTFDGQTSWTVFKTQFDVVSSANGWNNRVKASQLVVSLRGSAAEVLQGIPTDKLTDLTTIESALEAQFGDSHLTQFYRTELKTRRQKPGESLRVLAADVERLMSLAYAECPQDVRDSLAAQYFVDAYQR
;
A
#
# COMPACT_ATOMS: atom_id res chain seq x y z
N MET A 1 23.01 -23.16 -70.53
CA MET A 1 21.74 -22.97 -69.81
C MET A 1 21.74 -23.52 -68.38
N LYS A 2 21.81 -24.84 -68.10
CA LYS A 2 21.79 -25.35 -66.69
C LYS A 2 22.95 -24.82 -65.81
N ASN A 3 24.17 -24.76 -66.35
CA ASN A 3 25.34 -24.30 -65.58
C ASN A 3 25.33 -22.78 -65.33
N GLU A 4 24.80 -21.97 -66.24
CA GLU A 4 24.65 -20.53 -66.05
C GLU A 4 23.64 -20.20 -64.97
N ILE A 5 22.49 -20.91 -64.95
CA ILE A 5 21.47 -20.74 -63.92
C ILE A 5 22.06 -21.12 -62.54
N GLN A 6 22.83 -22.20 -62.47
CA GLN A 6 23.47 -22.60 -61.21
C GLN A 6 24.51 -21.58 -60.72
N SER A 7 25.37 -21.08 -61.62
CA SER A 7 26.33 -20.02 -61.27
C SER A 7 25.66 -18.72 -60.81
N HIS A 8 24.51 -18.37 -61.41
CA HIS A 8 23.75 -17.19 -61.01
C HIS A 8 23.10 -17.35 -59.64
N VAL A 9 22.59 -18.55 -59.34
CA VAL A 9 22.02 -18.88 -58.02
C VAL A 9 23.09 -18.84 -56.93
N GLU A 10 24.28 -19.41 -57.18
CA GLU A 10 25.40 -19.38 -56.22
C GLU A 10 25.89 -17.95 -55.95
N SER A 11 25.98 -17.10 -56.98
CA SER A 11 26.31 -15.68 -56.83
C SER A 11 25.28 -14.93 -55.99
N LYS A 12 23.99 -15.13 -56.27
CA LYS A 12 22.88 -14.51 -55.51
C LYS A 12 22.86 -14.95 -54.05
N VAL A 13 23.15 -16.23 -53.78
CA VAL A 13 23.25 -16.75 -52.42
C VAL A 13 24.42 -16.13 -51.66
N GLY A 14 25.56 -15.89 -52.33
CA GLY A 14 26.69 -15.16 -51.75
C GLY A 14 26.31 -13.73 -51.33
N GLU A 15 25.70 -12.97 -52.25
CA GLU A 15 25.25 -11.59 -51.99
C GLU A 15 24.28 -11.50 -50.81
N VAL A 16 23.33 -12.45 -50.70
CA VAL A 16 22.37 -12.51 -49.59
C VAL A 16 23.07 -12.81 -48.28
N LYS A 17 24.06 -13.73 -48.28
CA LYS A 17 24.82 -14.08 -47.08
C LYS A 17 25.60 -12.88 -46.55
N ASP A 18 26.21 -12.10 -47.43
CA ASP A 18 26.96 -10.89 -47.06
C ASP A 18 26.04 -9.80 -46.51
N HIS A 19 24.86 -9.62 -47.12
CA HIS A 19 23.84 -8.70 -46.60
C HIS A 19 23.34 -9.10 -45.21
N VAL A 20 23.11 -10.39 -44.97
CA VAL A 20 22.68 -10.90 -43.66
C VAL A 20 23.76 -10.64 -42.60
N ASN A 21 25.03 -10.91 -42.91
CA ASN A 21 26.13 -10.66 -41.99
C ASN A 21 26.27 -9.16 -41.65
N SER A 22 26.19 -8.27 -42.65
CA SER A 22 26.24 -6.82 -42.42
C SER A 22 25.06 -6.31 -41.57
N CYS A 23 23.86 -6.89 -41.75
CA CYS A 23 22.71 -6.56 -40.93
C CYS A 23 22.88 -7.03 -39.48
N ILE A 24 23.50 -8.19 -39.25
CA ILE A 24 23.76 -8.72 -37.91
C ILE A 24 24.73 -7.80 -37.15
N GLU A 25 25.85 -7.40 -37.76
CA GLU A 25 26.82 -6.47 -37.16
C GLU A 25 26.16 -5.15 -36.75
N LYS A 26 25.33 -4.56 -37.63
CA LYS A 26 24.59 -3.33 -37.34
C LYS A 26 23.57 -3.49 -36.21
N ILE A 27 22.97 -4.68 -36.05
CA ILE A 27 22.03 -4.96 -34.96
C ILE A 27 22.78 -5.10 -33.64
N GLU A 28 23.96 -5.70 -33.62
CA GLU A 28 24.81 -5.77 -32.42
C GLU A 28 25.23 -4.38 -31.95
N ASP A 29 25.61 -3.49 -32.87
CA ASP A 29 25.91 -2.09 -32.56
C ASP A 29 24.69 -1.33 -31.99
N VAL A 30 23.50 -1.52 -32.57
CA VAL A 30 22.26 -0.90 -32.07
C VAL A 30 21.86 -1.46 -30.69
N GLN A 31 22.09 -2.74 -30.42
CA GLN A 31 21.87 -3.34 -29.09
C GLN A 31 22.87 -2.84 -28.05
N SER A 32 24.11 -2.56 -28.45
CA SER A 32 25.11 -1.93 -27.58
C SER A 32 24.67 -0.51 -27.19
N VAL A 33 24.24 0.29 -28.15
CA VAL A 33 23.73 1.66 -27.92
C VAL A 33 22.44 1.66 -27.09
N LYS A 34 21.54 0.69 -27.26
CA LYS A 34 20.30 0.60 -26.46
C LYS A 34 20.54 0.28 -24.98
N ARG A 35 21.69 -0.29 -24.61
CA ARG A 35 22.10 -0.43 -23.20
C ARG A 35 22.62 0.88 -22.60
N GLU A 36 23.09 1.80 -23.44
CA GLU A 36 23.58 3.11 -22.99
C GLU A 36 22.49 4.18 -22.92
N ILE A 37 21.38 4.02 -23.65
CA ILE A 37 20.16 4.83 -23.50
C ILE A 37 19.23 4.22 -22.43
N GLY A 38 19.82 3.86 -21.29
CA GLY A 38 19.08 3.92 -20.04
C GLY A 38 18.85 5.40 -19.72
N GLU A 39 17.66 5.75 -19.25
CA GLU A 39 17.36 7.09 -18.72
C GLU A 39 18.56 7.62 -17.91
N PRO A 40 18.91 8.91 -18.00
CA PRO A 40 20.01 9.44 -17.23
C PRO A 40 19.71 9.17 -15.75
N GLU A 41 20.41 8.20 -15.16
CA GLU A 41 20.43 7.98 -13.73
C GLU A 41 21.04 9.23 -13.12
N LEU A 42 20.19 10.20 -12.86
CA LEU A 42 20.49 11.30 -11.97
C LEU A 42 20.89 10.64 -10.65
N LYS A 43 22.20 10.69 -10.34
CA LYS A 43 22.81 10.27 -9.08
C LYS A 43 22.37 11.16 -7.91
N TYR A 44 21.10 11.52 -7.84
CA TYR A 44 20.50 11.90 -6.59
C TYR A 44 20.33 10.60 -5.82
N SER A 45 21.14 10.41 -4.78
CA SER A 45 20.84 9.44 -3.73
C SER A 45 19.39 9.69 -3.34
N ARG A 46 18.47 8.83 -3.81
CA ARG A 46 17.04 8.93 -3.51
C ARG A 46 16.97 8.93 -1.99
N PRO A 47 16.50 10.00 -1.32
CA PRO A 47 16.49 10.03 0.13
C PRO A 47 15.66 8.85 0.59
N THR A 48 16.29 7.86 1.22
CA THR A 48 15.57 6.71 1.75
C THR A 48 14.66 7.27 2.83
N VAL A 49 13.35 7.31 2.55
CA VAL A 49 12.39 7.80 3.54
C VAL A 49 12.50 6.91 4.77
N LYS A 50 12.62 7.54 5.94
CA LYS A 50 12.90 6.88 7.22
C LYS A 50 11.93 5.73 7.49
N SER A 51 12.43 4.72 8.21
CA SER A 51 11.62 3.62 8.74
C SER A 51 10.41 4.17 9.48
N LEU A 52 9.22 3.73 9.07
CA LEU A 52 8.02 3.91 9.86
C LEU A 52 8.03 2.93 11.03
N THR A 53 7.26 3.26 12.07
CA THR A 53 7.03 2.37 13.21
C THR A 53 5.54 2.30 13.48
N PHE A 54 5.05 1.11 13.78
CA PHE A 54 3.66 0.87 14.16
C PHE A 54 3.63 0.09 15.46
N ASP A 55 3.06 0.70 16.51
CA ASP A 55 2.89 0.10 17.83
C ASP A 55 1.43 -0.20 18.18
N GLY A 56 0.51 0.05 17.23
CA GLY A 56 -0.92 -0.12 17.42
C GLY A 56 -1.65 1.07 18.04
N GLN A 57 -0.98 2.18 18.36
CA GLN A 57 -1.64 3.38 18.92
C GLN A 57 -2.31 4.26 17.86
N THR A 58 -1.70 4.36 16.67
CA THR A 58 -2.31 5.05 15.52
C THR A 58 -3.27 4.10 14.79
N SER A 59 -4.31 4.63 14.11
CA SER A 59 -5.17 3.79 13.27
C SER A 59 -4.34 3.03 12.22
N TRP A 60 -4.65 1.75 12.06
CA TRP A 60 -4.02 0.90 11.04
C TRP A 60 -4.17 1.48 9.64
N THR A 61 -5.34 2.03 9.28
CA THR A 61 -5.61 2.67 7.98
C THR A 61 -4.71 3.87 7.72
N VAL A 62 -4.48 4.69 8.75
CA VAL A 62 -3.56 5.84 8.66
C VAL A 62 -2.12 5.36 8.43
N PHE A 63 -1.67 4.38 9.22
CA PHE A 63 -0.33 3.81 9.05
C PHE A 63 -0.16 3.16 7.67
N LYS A 64 -1.12 2.36 7.22
CA LYS A 64 -1.10 1.69 5.93
C LYS A 64 -0.99 2.69 4.78
N THR A 65 -1.76 3.78 4.83
CA THR A 65 -1.68 4.87 3.85
C THR A 65 -0.28 5.49 3.81
N GLN A 66 0.31 5.81 4.98
CA GLN A 66 1.67 6.35 5.05
C GLN A 66 2.69 5.36 4.51
N PHE A 67 2.55 4.08 4.87
CA PHE A 67 3.41 3.00 4.40
C PHE A 67 3.35 2.83 2.88
N ASP A 68 2.16 2.91 2.28
CA ASP A 68 1.98 2.82 0.84
C ASP A 68 2.62 3.99 0.09
N VAL A 69 2.49 5.21 0.61
CA VAL A 69 3.19 6.39 0.07
C VAL A 69 4.70 6.20 0.11
N VAL A 70 5.25 5.78 1.25
CA VAL A 70 6.69 5.52 1.44
C VAL A 70 7.17 4.41 0.51
N SER A 71 6.43 3.31 0.42
CA SER A 71 6.80 2.16 -0.40
C SER A 71 6.82 2.50 -1.89
N SER A 72 5.86 3.30 -2.36
CA SER A 72 5.79 3.80 -3.73
C SER A 72 6.93 4.77 -4.02
N ALA A 73 7.18 5.69 -3.08
CA ALA A 73 8.29 6.63 -3.15
C ALA A 73 9.67 5.95 -3.12
N ASN A 74 9.78 4.72 -2.64
CA ASN A 74 11.02 3.95 -2.63
C ASN A 74 11.06 2.82 -3.70
N GLY A 75 9.99 2.63 -4.48
CA GLY A 75 9.93 1.56 -5.49
C GLY A 75 9.94 0.15 -4.90
N TRP A 76 9.40 -0.04 -3.69
CA TRP A 76 9.39 -1.36 -3.05
C TRP A 76 8.40 -2.31 -3.74
N ASN A 77 8.90 -3.51 -4.09
CA ASN A 77 8.05 -4.63 -4.47
C ASN A 77 7.42 -5.29 -3.23
N ASN A 78 6.44 -6.18 -3.44
CA ASN A 78 5.69 -6.81 -2.34
C ASN A 78 6.57 -7.57 -1.34
N ARG A 79 7.67 -8.19 -1.79
CA ARG A 79 8.60 -8.89 -0.90
C ARG A 79 9.30 -7.91 0.06
N VAL A 80 9.77 -6.78 -0.49
CA VAL A 80 10.40 -5.72 0.30
C VAL A 80 9.38 -5.06 1.22
N LYS A 81 8.16 -4.79 0.73
CA LYS A 81 7.06 -4.30 1.56
C LYS A 81 6.78 -5.23 2.74
N ALA A 82 6.68 -6.54 2.51
CA ALA A 82 6.43 -7.51 3.58
C ALA A 82 7.53 -7.48 4.65
N SER A 83 8.79 -7.56 4.24
CA SER A 83 9.93 -7.48 5.17
C SER A 83 9.97 -6.15 5.93
N GLN A 84 9.71 -5.04 5.25
CA GLN A 84 9.73 -3.74 5.89
C GLN A 84 8.55 -3.54 6.83
N LEU A 85 7.38 -4.09 6.50
CA LEU A 85 6.20 -4.06 7.36
C LEU A 85 6.50 -4.80 8.66
N VAL A 86 7.03 -6.02 8.60
CA VAL A 86 7.48 -6.80 9.77
C VAL A 86 8.48 -6.01 10.63
N VAL A 87 9.48 -5.38 10.00
CA VAL A 87 10.50 -4.58 10.71
C VAL A 87 9.93 -3.28 11.30
N SER A 88 8.79 -2.81 10.81
CA SER A 88 8.12 -1.60 11.32
C SER A 88 7.28 -1.87 12.57
N LEU A 89 6.88 -3.12 12.84
CA LEU A 89 6.01 -3.46 13.97
C LEU A 89 6.74 -3.41 15.31
N ARG A 90 6.11 -2.83 16.32
CA ARG A 90 6.59 -2.71 17.71
C ARG A 90 5.44 -3.02 18.67
N GLY A 91 5.77 -3.28 19.93
CA GLY A 91 4.77 -3.47 20.98
C GLY A 91 3.70 -4.51 20.62
N SER A 92 2.43 -4.20 20.90
CA SER A 92 1.29 -5.09 20.63
C SER A 92 1.10 -5.39 19.14
N ALA A 93 1.48 -4.48 18.24
CA ALA A 93 1.41 -4.74 16.81
C ALA A 93 2.40 -5.82 16.36
N ALA A 94 3.54 -5.97 17.02
CA ALA A 94 4.49 -7.05 16.73
C ALA A 94 3.99 -8.42 17.18
N GLU A 95 3.09 -8.49 18.17
CA GLU A 95 2.53 -9.74 18.67
C GLU A 95 1.69 -10.49 17.62
N VAL A 96 1.10 -9.76 16.65
CA VAL A 96 0.39 -10.31 15.49
C VAL A 96 1.22 -11.36 14.76
N LEU A 97 2.54 -11.15 14.69
CA LEU A 97 3.46 -12.02 13.98
C LEU A 97 3.53 -13.44 14.57
N GLN A 98 3.19 -13.63 15.85
CA GLN A 98 3.17 -14.95 16.48
C GLN A 98 2.09 -15.87 15.90
N GLY A 99 1.01 -15.30 15.35
CA GLY A 99 -0.07 -16.05 14.72
C GLY A 99 0.18 -16.42 13.25
N ILE A 100 1.27 -15.94 12.65
CA ILE A 100 1.58 -16.12 11.23
C ILE A 100 2.69 -17.16 11.07
N PRO A 101 2.51 -18.20 10.23
CA PRO A 101 3.59 -19.13 9.90
C PRO A 101 4.81 -18.41 9.30
N THR A 102 6.02 -18.80 9.71
CA THR A 102 7.27 -18.11 9.33
C THR A 102 7.48 -18.05 7.81
N ASP A 103 7.07 -19.08 7.06
CA ASP A 103 7.14 -19.12 5.60
C ASP A 103 6.21 -18.08 4.93
N LYS A 104 5.19 -17.61 5.65
CA LYS A 104 4.23 -16.59 5.21
C LYS A 104 4.59 -15.16 5.65
N LEU A 105 5.63 -14.97 6.47
CA LEU A 105 6.15 -13.64 6.84
C LEU A 105 6.82 -12.89 5.68
N THR A 106 6.87 -13.49 4.50
CA THR A 106 7.31 -12.83 3.25
C THR A 106 6.14 -12.47 2.34
N ASP A 107 4.94 -12.91 2.68
CA ASP A 107 3.72 -12.60 1.94
C ASP A 107 3.05 -11.36 2.54
N LEU A 108 3.06 -10.27 1.77
CA LEU A 108 2.51 -8.99 2.20
C LEU A 108 1.03 -9.11 2.58
N THR A 109 0.25 -9.80 1.75
CA THR A 109 -1.20 -9.94 1.93
C THR A 109 -1.55 -10.64 3.24
N THR A 110 -0.82 -11.70 3.59
CA THR A 110 -1.01 -12.40 4.86
C THR A 110 -0.75 -11.48 6.06
N ILE A 111 0.34 -10.71 6.05
CA ILE A 111 0.68 -9.80 7.16
C ILE A 111 -0.33 -8.66 7.27
N GLU A 112 -0.69 -8.03 6.15
CA GLU A 112 -1.71 -6.98 6.13
C GLU A 112 -3.06 -7.48 6.63
N SER A 113 -3.46 -8.69 6.25
CA SER A 113 -4.74 -9.27 6.68
C SER A 113 -4.78 -9.53 8.19
N ALA A 114 -3.65 -9.98 8.77
CA ALA A 114 -3.55 -10.18 10.21
C ALA A 114 -3.59 -8.85 10.98
N LEU A 115 -2.90 -7.82 10.47
CA LEU A 115 -2.94 -6.47 11.03
C LEU A 115 -4.33 -5.84 10.91
N GLU A 116 -5.01 -6.02 9.77
CA GLU A 116 -6.39 -5.58 9.57
C GLU A 116 -7.35 -6.29 10.54
N ALA A 117 -7.17 -7.59 10.76
CA ALA A 117 -8.04 -8.34 11.66
C ALA A 117 -7.93 -7.85 13.12
N GLN A 118 -6.76 -7.40 13.57
CA GLN A 118 -6.52 -7.01 14.96
C GLN A 118 -6.58 -5.49 15.20
N PHE A 119 -6.13 -4.69 14.24
CA PHE A 119 -6.01 -3.24 14.34
C PHE A 119 -6.82 -2.48 13.28
N GLY A 120 -7.49 -3.20 12.38
CA GLY A 120 -8.38 -2.59 11.41
C GLY A 120 -9.52 -1.83 12.06
N ASP A 121 -10.14 -0.95 11.28
CA ASP A 121 -11.09 0.02 11.80
C ASP A 121 -12.35 -0.63 12.40
N SER A 122 -12.58 -1.94 12.21
CA SER A 122 -13.68 -2.69 12.84
C SER A 122 -13.60 -2.70 14.37
N HIS A 123 -12.42 -2.94 14.95
CA HIS A 123 -12.23 -2.88 16.40
C HIS A 123 -12.38 -1.46 16.93
N LEU A 124 -11.88 -0.48 16.18
CA LEU A 124 -11.97 0.92 16.52
C LEU A 124 -13.43 1.43 16.44
N THR A 125 -14.18 0.97 15.45
CA THR A 125 -15.62 1.20 15.30
C THR A 125 -16.39 0.64 16.49
N GLN A 126 -16.08 -0.60 16.91
CA GLN A 126 -16.72 -1.21 18.08
C GLN A 126 -16.33 -0.51 19.39
N PHE A 127 -15.09 -0.04 19.51
CA PHE A 127 -14.64 0.79 20.62
C PHE A 127 -15.45 2.09 20.70
N TYR A 128 -15.58 2.85 19.61
CA TYR A 128 -16.36 4.08 19.59
C TYR A 128 -17.86 3.85 19.80
N ARG A 129 -18.42 2.72 19.31
CA ARG A 129 -19.80 2.30 19.65
C ARG A 129 -19.97 2.09 21.14
N THR A 130 -18.95 1.55 21.80
CA THR A 130 -18.96 1.35 23.26
C THR A 130 -18.83 2.67 23.98
N GLU A 131 -17.92 3.55 23.55
CA GLU A 131 -17.74 4.90 24.09
C GLU A 131 -19.03 5.75 23.95
N LEU A 132 -19.74 5.67 22.83
CA LEU A 132 -21.07 6.29 22.65
C LEU A 132 -22.08 5.81 23.69
N LYS A 133 -22.17 4.50 23.91
CA LYS A 133 -23.12 3.92 24.87
C LYS A 133 -22.84 4.35 26.31
N THR A 134 -21.56 4.47 26.67
CA THR A 134 -21.13 4.82 28.03
C THR A 134 -20.95 6.33 28.23
N ARG A 135 -21.03 7.13 27.16
CA ARG A 135 -20.86 8.58 27.24
C ARG A 135 -21.92 9.21 28.15
N ARG A 136 -21.47 10.01 29.12
CA ARG A 136 -22.31 10.81 30.01
C ARG A 136 -21.74 12.21 30.15
N GLN A 137 -22.60 13.23 30.28
CA GLN A 137 -22.16 14.60 30.48
C GLN A 137 -21.25 14.70 31.72
N LYS A 138 -20.07 15.31 31.57
CA LYS A 138 -19.18 15.53 32.72
C LYS A 138 -19.63 16.74 33.53
N PRO A 139 -19.35 16.80 34.85
CA PRO A 139 -19.63 17.99 35.65
C PRO A 139 -18.95 19.24 35.05
N GLY A 140 -19.73 20.27 34.75
CA GLY A 140 -19.23 21.52 34.13
C GLY A 140 -19.00 21.46 32.62
N GLU A 141 -19.26 20.33 31.97
CA GLU A 141 -19.22 20.23 30.51
C GLU A 141 -20.42 20.92 29.87
N SER A 142 -20.17 21.81 28.91
CA SER A 142 -21.27 22.46 28.17
C SER A 142 -21.95 21.48 27.19
N LEU A 143 -23.25 21.68 26.95
CA LEU A 143 -24.01 20.87 25.99
C LEU A 143 -23.41 20.87 24.58
N ARG A 144 -22.81 22.00 24.16
CA ARG A 144 -22.13 22.09 22.87
C ARG A 144 -20.93 21.17 22.77
N VAL A 145 -20.16 21.04 23.86
CA VAL A 145 -19.00 20.13 23.93
C VAL A 145 -19.46 18.68 23.92
N LEU A 146 -20.52 18.35 24.67
CA LEU A 146 -21.13 17.02 24.64
C LEU A 146 -21.63 16.65 23.23
N ALA A 147 -22.37 17.55 22.57
CA ALA A 147 -22.90 17.32 21.24
C ALA A 147 -21.79 17.10 20.20
N ALA A 148 -20.76 17.96 20.20
CA ALA A 148 -19.63 17.83 19.30
C ALA A 148 -18.87 16.50 19.48
N ASP A 149 -18.74 16.03 20.72
CA ASP A 149 -18.11 14.74 21.01
C ASP A 149 -18.98 13.55 20.60
N VAL A 150 -20.31 13.62 20.80
CA VAL A 150 -21.25 12.63 20.29
C VAL A 150 -21.22 12.56 18.76
N GLU A 151 -21.23 13.70 18.06
CA GLU A 151 -21.12 13.76 16.59
C GLU A 151 -19.80 13.17 16.08
N ARG A 152 -18.69 13.49 16.76
CA ARG A 152 -17.37 12.92 16.47
C ARG A 152 -17.40 11.41 16.62
N LEU A 153 -17.87 10.90 17.75
CA LEU A 153 -17.96 9.46 18.01
C LEU A 153 -18.91 8.77 17.03
N MET A 154 -20.03 9.38 16.65
CA MET A 154 -20.97 8.85 15.65
C MET A 154 -20.34 8.70 14.28
N SER A 155 -19.55 9.70 13.86
CA SER A 155 -18.82 9.66 12.59
C SER A 155 -17.78 8.53 12.56
N LEU A 156 -17.19 8.20 13.70
CA LEU A 156 -16.19 7.14 13.82
C LEU A 156 -16.80 5.74 14.04
N ALA A 157 -17.93 5.65 14.75
CA ALA A 157 -18.61 4.40 15.09
C ALA A 157 -19.56 3.87 13.99
N TYR A 158 -19.96 4.73 13.06
CA TYR A 158 -20.96 4.46 12.03
C TYR A 158 -20.60 5.11 10.69
N ALA A 159 -19.31 5.14 10.32
CA ALA A 159 -18.83 5.77 9.09
C ALA A 159 -19.52 5.26 7.81
N GLU A 160 -19.93 4.00 7.79
CA GLU A 160 -20.63 3.36 6.66
C GLU A 160 -22.13 3.66 6.60
N CYS A 161 -22.71 4.26 7.65
CA CYS A 161 -24.13 4.56 7.70
C CYS A 161 -24.46 5.87 6.97
N PRO A 162 -25.60 5.94 6.27
CA PRO A 162 -26.14 7.19 5.72
C PRO A 162 -26.20 8.32 6.76
N GLN A 163 -26.03 9.57 6.30
CA GLN A 163 -25.95 10.73 7.18
C GLN A 163 -27.23 10.94 8.01
N ASP A 164 -28.41 10.75 7.40
CA ASP A 164 -29.71 10.86 8.07
C ASP A 164 -29.90 9.84 9.21
N VAL A 165 -29.38 8.62 9.02
CA VAL A 165 -29.35 7.58 10.04
C VAL A 165 -28.40 7.97 11.17
N ARG A 166 -27.21 8.49 10.83
CA ARG A 166 -26.24 8.98 11.82
C ARG A 166 -26.79 10.14 12.63
N ASP A 167 -27.45 11.12 12.01
CA ASP A 167 -28.01 12.29 12.69
C ASP A 167 -29.13 11.88 13.67
N SER A 168 -30.00 10.97 13.25
CA SER A 168 -31.07 10.43 14.09
C SER A 168 -30.52 9.68 15.32
N LEU A 169 -29.50 8.84 15.11
CA LEU A 169 -28.84 8.12 16.20
C LEU A 169 -28.04 9.07 17.11
N ALA A 170 -27.37 10.08 16.55
CA ALA A 170 -26.62 11.08 17.31
C ALA A 170 -27.55 11.83 18.28
N ALA A 171 -28.74 12.22 17.83
CA ALA A 171 -29.74 12.84 18.69
C ALA A 171 -30.15 11.93 19.86
N GLN A 172 -30.35 10.63 19.59
CA GLN A 172 -30.70 9.66 20.62
C GLN A 172 -29.57 9.48 21.66
N TYR A 173 -28.33 9.26 21.21
CA TYR A 173 -27.19 9.14 22.12
C TYR A 173 -26.91 10.43 22.89
N PHE A 174 -27.15 11.60 22.29
CA PHE A 174 -27.02 12.87 22.99
C PHE A 174 -28.02 12.99 24.14
N VAL A 175 -29.29 12.62 23.91
CA VAL A 175 -30.32 12.60 24.94
C VAL A 175 -29.96 11.60 26.06
N ASP A 176 -29.54 10.40 25.69
CA ASP A 176 -29.13 9.36 26.66
C ASP A 176 -27.91 9.79 27.49
N ALA A 177 -26.96 10.49 26.89
CA ALA A 177 -25.77 11.00 27.56
C ALA A 177 -26.07 12.18 28.52
N TYR A 178 -27.16 12.91 28.27
CA TYR A 178 -27.64 14.00 29.12
C TYR A 178 -28.54 13.51 30.26
N GLN A 179 -29.28 12.40 30.09
CA GLN A 179 -30.38 12.03 30.97
C GLN A 179 -30.03 11.28 32.27
N ARG A 180 -28.76 11.10 32.68
CA ARG A 180 -28.40 10.63 34.04
C ARG A 180 -26.91 10.75 34.37
#